data_AF-A0A5K7Z4K5-F1
#
_entry.id   AF-A0A5K7Z4K5-F1
#
_cell.length_a   1.000
_cell.length_b   1.000
_cell.length_c   1.000
_cell.angle_alpha   90.00
_cell.angle_beta   90.00
_cell.angle_gamma   90.00
#
_symmetry.space_group_name_H-M   'P 1'
#
loop_
_entity.id
_entity.type
_entity.pdbx_description
1 polymer ?
#
loop_
_entity_poly.entity_id
_entity_poly.type
_entity_poly.pdbx_seq_one_letter_code
_entity_poly.pdbx_strand_id
1 'polypeptide(L)'
;MTTRKTRHLKLWVAMVLVTAALVLGHGFYRDLSANNEETYKGLKLFSDVIELVQKNYVDEVDTQKMIEAAIQGMVHSLDPHSSLLPPDALKELQIDTHGEFTGIGIHVTMRNNLVTVISPIEGTPAYRAGIKAGDKIVKVDGTPTEDLRDAVKRMRGPKGTTVEITILRQGASEPLEFSLVRDVIPIYSVKAELLKPGYGYVWITNFRENTTDDLIEALEALESADVPMKGLVLDLRDNPGGILNQAIEVSDLFLEEGEILSIKGRDGRNTKVFKAHADEVKRDYPIVVLINGGSASASEIVAGALQDQKRALILGTTSFGKGSVQTVETLRDGYGLKFTIARYYTPSGRSIQAKGVEPDVVVEHRILADTDTTEHRMLKEKDLKNHLDAEPDAEPEESESEPGKSDEESVLDPPSLKRFSAKHSPLDREALLSDNQVLRSLDILISYDIFKKLSDD
;
A
#
# COMPACT_ATOMS: atom_id res chain seq x y z
N MET A 1 -32.63 -81.43 11.27
CA MET A 1 -32.18 -80.82 12.56
C MET A 1 -31.32 -79.55 12.36
N THR A 2 -31.34 -78.90 11.19
CA THR A 2 -30.35 -77.90 10.76
C THR A 2 -30.79 -76.43 10.89
N THR A 3 -32.09 -76.16 10.83
CA THR A 3 -32.67 -74.79 10.79
C THR A 3 -32.55 -73.97 12.08
N ARG A 4 -32.25 -74.60 13.23
CA ARG A 4 -32.10 -73.88 14.51
C ARG A 4 -30.72 -73.22 14.65
N LYS A 5 -29.63 -73.91 14.24
CA LYS A 5 -28.25 -73.37 14.33
C LYS A 5 -28.05 -72.10 13.48
N THR A 6 -28.56 -72.07 12.25
CA THR A 6 -28.44 -70.91 11.35
C THR A 6 -29.15 -69.66 11.88
N ARG A 7 -30.22 -69.81 12.66
CA ARG A 7 -30.96 -68.69 13.26
C ARG A 7 -30.17 -68.01 14.39
N HIS A 8 -29.45 -68.78 15.21
CA HIS A 8 -28.55 -68.22 16.24
C HIS A 8 -27.29 -67.58 15.61
N LEU A 9 -26.74 -68.16 14.54
CA LEU A 9 -25.60 -67.57 13.82
C LEU A 9 -25.95 -66.20 13.22
N LYS A 10 -27.13 -66.04 12.60
CA LYS A 10 -27.59 -64.75 12.08
C LYS A 10 -27.76 -63.69 13.17
N LEU A 11 -28.24 -64.07 14.36
CA LEU A 11 -28.35 -63.16 15.51
C LEU A 11 -26.98 -62.70 16.02
N TRP A 12 -26.00 -63.61 16.09
CA TRP A 12 -24.62 -63.26 16.47
C TRP A 12 -23.96 -62.33 15.45
N VAL A 13 -24.09 -62.60 14.15
CA VAL A 13 -23.54 -61.72 13.10
C VAL A 13 -24.19 -60.33 13.16
N ALA A 14 -25.51 -60.24 13.36
CA ALA A 14 -26.18 -58.95 13.53
C ALA A 14 -25.69 -58.19 14.78
N MET A 15 -25.52 -58.89 15.92
CA MET A 15 -25.02 -58.27 17.15
C MET A 15 -23.58 -57.76 17.01
N VAL A 16 -22.70 -58.53 16.36
CA VAL A 16 -21.31 -58.13 16.05
C VAL A 16 -21.25 -56.95 15.08
N LEU A 17 -22.13 -56.91 14.07
CA LEU A 17 -22.21 -55.75 13.16
C LEU A 17 -22.70 -54.48 13.88
N VAL A 18 -23.65 -54.60 14.81
CA VAL A 18 -24.12 -53.46 15.61
C VAL A 18 -23.05 -52.96 16.57
N THR A 19 -22.32 -53.85 17.27
CA THR A 19 -21.21 -53.41 18.14
C THR A 19 -20.03 -52.86 17.35
N ALA A 20 -19.70 -53.43 16.19
CA ALA A 20 -18.69 -52.87 15.29
C ALA A 20 -19.10 -51.47 14.78
N ALA A 21 -20.35 -51.26 14.38
CA ALA A 21 -20.86 -49.96 13.96
C ALA A 21 -20.85 -48.92 15.10
N LEU A 22 -21.18 -49.33 16.33
CA LEU A 22 -21.11 -48.44 17.51
C LEU A 22 -19.66 -48.08 17.88
N VAL A 23 -18.73 -49.03 17.84
CA VAL A 23 -17.30 -48.78 18.14
C VAL A 23 -16.65 -47.92 17.06
N LEU A 24 -16.87 -48.22 15.78
CA LEU A 24 -16.37 -47.39 14.66
C LEU A 24 -17.01 -46.00 14.65
N GLY A 25 -18.30 -45.90 15.00
CA GLY A 25 -18.99 -44.62 15.17
C GLY A 25 -18.40 -43.77 16.30
N HIS A 26 -18.14 -44.35 17.48
CA HIS A 26 -17.46 -43.64 18.57
C HIS A 26 -16.03 -43.24 18.23
N GLY A 27 -15.33 -44.00 17.38
CA GLY A 27 -14.04 -43.59 16.81
C GLY A 27 -14.18 -42.32 15.96
N PHE A 28 -15.04 -42.35 14.94
CA PHE A 28 -15.21 -41.24 14.00
C PHE A 28 -15.77 -39.95 14.61
N TYR A 29 -16.56 -40.03 15.69
CA TYR A 29 -17.12 -38.82 16.32
C TYR A 29 -16.15 -38.06 17.23
N ARG A 30 -15.03 -38.66 17.69
CA ARG A 30 -14.10 -37.99 18.61
C ARG A 30 -13.34 -36.85 17.96
N ASP A 31 -12.81 -37.05 16.75
CA ASP A 31 -11.99 -36.04 16.07
C ASP A 31 -12.81 -34.83 15.57
N LEU A 32 -14.14 -34.98 15.44
CA LEU A 32 -15.06 -33.88 15.15
C LEU A 32 -15.52 -33.11 16.41
N SER A 33 -15.28 -33.64 17.61
CA SER A 33 -15.75 -33.03 18.87
C SER A 33 -14.70 -32.14 19.54
N ALA A 34 -13.41 -32.46 19.39
CA ALA A 34 -12.33 -31.84 20.17
C ALA A 34 -12.20 -30.31 19.93
N ASN A 35 -11.98 -29.88 18.69
CA ASN A 35 -11.84 -28.45 18.35
C ASN A 35 -13.09 -27.61 18.70
N ASN A 36 -14.26 -28.25 18.65
CA ASN A 36 -15.53 -27.60 18.95
C ASN A 36 -15.72 -27.35 20.46
N GLU A 37 -15.34 -28.29 21.33
CA GLU A 37 -15.61 -28.18 22.77
C GLU A 37 -14.88 -26.98 23.42
N GLU A 38 -13.64 -26.72 23.02
CA GLU A 38 -12.87 -25.56 23.49
C GLU A 38 -13.43 -24.24 22.95
N THR A 39 -13.82 -24.21 21.67
CA THR A 39 -14.44 -23.04 21.03
C THR A 39 -15.79 -22.70 21.69
N TYR A 40 -16.63 -23.69 21.98
CA TYR A 40 -17.90 -23.48 22.70
C TYR A 40 -17.71 -23.01 24.14
N LYS A 41 -16.65 -23.46 24.84
CA LYS A 41 -16.29 -22.92 26.17
C LYS A 41 -15.87 -21.44 26.08
N GLY A 42 -15.06 -21.09 25.07
CA GLY A 42 -14.66 -19.70 24.81
C GLY A 42 -15.85 -18.79 24.51
N LEU A 43 -16.76 -19.22 23.62
CA LEU A 43 -17.99 -18.49 23.29
C LEU A 43 -18.93 -18.33 24.50
N LYS A 44 -19.00 -19.32 25.39
CA LYS A 44 -19.75 -19.19 26.65
C LYS A 44 -19.11 -18.16 27.57
N LEU A 45 -17.80 -18.24 27.81
CA LEU A 45 -17.08 -17.28 28.66
C LEU A 45 -17.23 -15.84 28.13
N PHE A 46 -17.14 -15.66 26.81
CA PHE A 46 -17.36 -14.37 26.16
C PHE A 46 -18.79 -13.83 26.41
N SER A 47 -19.80 -14.69 26.31
CA SER A 47 -21.20 -14.34 26.61
C SER A 47 -21.41 -14.02 28.10
N ASP A 48 -20.86 -14.84 29.00
CA ASP A 48 -20.94 -14.65 30.45
C ASP A 48 -20.30 -13.30 30.86
N VAL A 49 -19.20 -12.91 30.23
CA VAL A 49 -18.52 -11.60 30.44
C VAL A 49 -19.38 -10.44 29.92
N ILE A 50 -19.97 -10.56 28.74
CA ILE A 50 -20.84 -9.50 28.18
C ILE A 50 -22.06 -9.25 29.09
N GLU A 51 -22.76 -10.30 29.54
CA GLU A 51 -23.89 -10.12 30.48
C GLU A 51 -23.42 -9.46 31.79
N LEU A 52 -22.29 -9.91 32.34
CA LEU A 52 -21.78 -9.38 33.61
C LEU A 52 -21.41 -7.89 33.49
N VAL A 53 -20.81 -7.46 32.38
CA VAL A 53 -20.48 -6.05 32.14
C VAL A 53 -21.74 -5.22 31.92
N GLN A 54 -22.64 -5.62 31.00
CA GLN A 54 -23.91 -4.91 30.72
C GLN A 54 -24.74 -4.64 31.98
N LYS A 55 -24.72 -5.58 32.94
CA LYS A 55 -25.61 -5.61 34.10
C LYS A 55 -25.03 -4.96 35.35
N ASN A 56 -23.70 -4.83 35.45
CA ASN A 56 -23.02 -4.41 36.68
C ASN A 56 -21.95 -3.33 36.48
N TYR A 57 -21.71 -2.85 35.24
CA TYR A 57 -20.91 -1.64 35.03
C TYR A 57 -21.67 -0.40 35.56
N VAL A 58 -20.93 0.65 35.89
CA VAL A 58 -21.48 1.85 36.55
C VAL A 58 -22.27 2.76 35.60
N ASP A 59 -21.91 2.74 34.32
CA ASP A 59 -22.55 3.50 33.23
C ASP A 59 -23.21 2.57 32.20
N GLU A 60 -24.03 3.11 31.30
CA GLU A 60 -24.65 2.35 30.21
C GLU A 60 -23.63 1.93 29.14
N VAL A 61 -23.59 0.63 28.80
CA VAL A 61 -22.56 0.05 27.91
C VAL A 61 -23.10 -0.21 26.51
N ASP A 62 -22.53 0.49 25.52
CA ASP A 62 -22.74 0.17 24.10
C ASP A 62 -22.16 -1.21 23.78
N THR A 63 -23.05 -2.18 23.68
CA THR A 63 -22.71 -3.58 23.44
C THR A 63 -22.16 -3.83 22.04
N GLN A 64 -22.60 -3.05 21.03
CA GLN A 64 -22.08 -3.19 19.68
C GLN A 64 -20.61 -2.76 19.65
N LYS A 65 -20.29 -1.58 20.20
CA LYS A 65 -18.90 -1.11 20.31
C LYS A 65 -18.02 -2.05 21.13
N MET A 66 -18.56 -2.66 22.20
CA MET A 66 -17.82 -3.66 22.99
C MET A 66 -17.49 -4.93 22.18
N ILE A 67 -18.44 -5.43 21.38
CA ILE A 67 -18.21 -6.60 20.50
C ILE A 67 -17.23 -6.25 19.38
N GLU A 68 -17.37 -5.08 18.74
CA GLU A 68 -16.44 -4.59 17.72
C GLU A 68 -15.01 -4.47 18.26
N ALA A 69 -14.84 -3.88 19.45
CA ALA A 69 -13.55 -3.75 20.11
C ALA A 69 -12.93 -5.11 20.47
N ALA A 70 -13.74 -6.09 20.89
CA ALA A 70 -13.27 -7.44 21.17
C ALA A 70 -12.83 -8.18 19.90
N ILE A 71 -13.58 -8.07 18.79
CA ILE A 71 -13.20 -8.65 17.49
C ILE A 71 -11.93 -7.98 16.97
N GLN A 72 -11.84 -6.64 17.05
CA GLN A 72 -10.64 -5.91 16.65
C GLN A 72 -9.41 -6.32 17.47
N GLY A 73 -9.55 -6.49 18.80
CA GLY A 73 -8.48 -6.99 19.66
C GLY A 73 -8.05 -8.42 19.32
N MET A 74 -8.99 -9.32 19.02
CA MET A 74 -8.72 -10.69 18.60
C MET A 74 -7.99 -10.77 17.25
N VAL A 75 -8.33 -9.91 16.29
CA VAL A 75 -7.68 -9.90 14.97
C VAL A 75 -6.29 -9.24 15.05
N HIS A 76 -6.15 -8.16 15.81
CA HIS A 76 -4.89 -7.42 15.98
C HIS A 76 -3.87 -8.15 16.89
N SER A 77 -4.27 -9.22 17.58
CA SER A 77 -3.33 -10.13 18.27
C SER A 77 -2.64 -11.14 17.35
N LEU A 78 -3.01 -11.20 16.06
CA LEU A 78 -2.41 -12.13 15.08
C LEU A 78 -1.13 -11.54 14.45
N ASP A 79 -1.21 -10.29 13.99
CA ASP A 79 -0.12 -9.46 13.46
C ASP A 79 -0.59 -7.99 13.37
N PRO A 80 0.30 -6.98 13.23
CA PRO A 80 -0.10 -5.57 13.12
C PRO A 80 -0.84 -5.22 11.81
N HIS A 81 -0.82 -6.10 10.81
CA HIS A 81 -1.44 -5.86 9.50
C HIS A 81 -2.89 -6.35 9.44
N SER A 82 -3.31 -7.18 10.39
CA SER A 82 -4.64 -7.78 10.47
C SER A 82 -5.60 -6.88 11.25
N SER A 83 -6.80 -6.65 10.71
CA SER A 83 -7.79 -5.72 11.27
C SER A 83 -9.22 -6.04 10.83
N LEU A 84 -10.18 -5.88 11.73
CA LEU A 84 -11.58 -5.62 11.34
C LEU A 84 -11.67 -4.22 10.73
N LEU A 85 -12.36 -4.10 9.61
CA LEU A 85 -12.62 -2.83 8.92
C LEU A 85 -14.10 -2.48 9.06
N PRO A 86 -14.46 -1.44 9.86
CA PRO A 86 -15.79 -0.85 9.81
C PRO A 86 -16.15 -0.32 8.41
N PRO A 87 -17.42 -0.13 8.06
CA PRO A 87 -17.83 0.23 6.70
C PRO A 87 -17.15 1.49 6.11
N ASP A 88 -16.99 2.55 6.89
CA ASP A 88 -16.24 3.76 6.46
C ASP A 88 -14.75 3.45 6.21
N ALA A 89 -14.13 2.52 6.96
CA ALA A 89 -12.72 2.16 6.80
C ALA A 89 -12.49 1.20 5.61
N LEU A 90 -13.39 0.24 5.39
CA LEU A 90 -13.36 -0.60 4.18
C LEU A 90 -13.51 0.26 2.92
N LYS A 91 -14.39 1.27 2.96
CA LYS A 91 -14.63 2.18 1.84
C LYS A 91 -13.43 3.07 1.52
N GLU A 92 -12.75 3.64 2.51
CA GLU A 92 -11.52 4.42 2.25
C GLU A 92 -10.37 3.53 1.75
N LEU A 93 -10.26 2.28 2.23
CA LEU A 93 -9.31 1.31 1.68
C LEU A 93 -9.62 0.99 0.21
N GLN A 94 -10.91 0.79 -0.13
CA GLN A 94 -11.33 0.61 -1.53
C GLN A 94 -10.96 1.81 -2.39
N ILE A 95 -11.19 3.04 -1.92
CA ILE A 95 -10.85 4.28 -2.64
C ILE A 95 -9.34 4.36 -2.96
N ASP A 96 -8.47 4.09 -1.99
CA ASP A 96 -7.02 4.12 -2.24
C ASP A 96 -6.55 2.94 -3.13
N THR A 97 -7.24 1.80 -3.09
CA THR A 97 -6.95 0.62 -3.94
C THR A 97 -7.29 0.88 -5.41
N HIS A 98 -8.52 1.31 -5.70
CA HIS A 98 -8.99 1.54 -7.09
C HIS A 98 -8.35 2.79 -7.73
N GLY A 99 -7.77 3.70 -6.93
CA GLY A 99 -7.22 4.95 -7.46
C GLY A 99 -8.25 5.94 -7.96
N GLU A 100 -9.52 5.83 -7.53
CA GLU A 100 -10.55 6.84 -7.81
C GLU A 100 -11.48 7.10 -6.62
N PHE A 101 -12.02 8.32 -6.55
CA PHE A 101 -13.10 8.67 -5.65
C PHE A 101 -14.12 9.57 -6.32
N THR A 102 -15.38 9.56 -5.85
CA THR A 102 -16.41 10.46 -6.37
C THR A 102 -16.51 11.75 -5.55
N GLY A 103 -16.38 12.90 -6.22
CA GLY A 103 -16.34 14.22 -5.59
C GLY A 103 -16.18 15.35 -6.61
N ILE A 104 -15.56 16.45 -6.21
CA ILE A 104 -15.43 17.66 -7.06
C ILE A 104 -14.02 17.96 -7.58
N GLY A 105 -12.98 17.25 -7.09
CA GLY A 105 -11.61 17.35 -7.60
C GLY A 105 -10.80 18.56 -7.08
N ILE A 106 -10.57 18.62 -5.76
CA ILE A 106 -9.80 19.70 -5.12
C ILE A 106 -8.87 19.11 -4.04
N HIS A 107 -7.61 19.53 -4.04
CA HIS A 107 -6.73 19.37 -2.88
C HIS A 107 -6.95 20.51 -1.89
N VAL A 108 -7.34 20.17 -0.66
CA VAL A 108 -7.64 21.13 0.42
C VAL A 108 -6.77 20.86 1.65
N THR A 109 -6.53 21.90 2.44
CA THR A 109 -5.80 21.85 3.71
C THR A 109 -6.42 22.80 4.73
N MET A 110 -6.16 22.59 6.01
CA MET A 110 -6.58 23.53 7.05
C MET A 110 -5.50 24.59 7.24
N ARG A 111 -5.79 25.87 6.94
CA ARG A 111 -4.89 27.00 7.18
C ARG A 111 -5.61 28.11 7.92
N ASN A 112 -5.08 28.51 9.08
CA ASN A 112 -5.66 29.53 9.96
C ASN A 112 -7.15 29.26 10.28
N ASN A 113 -7.46 28.00 10.64
CA ASN A 113 -8.80 27.47 10.91
C ASN A 113 -9.82 27.66 9.76
N LEU A 114 -9.35 27.73 8.51
CA LEU A 114 -10.20 27.76 7.32
C LEU A 114 -9.76 26.69 6.30
N VAL A 115 -10.72 25.94 5.77
CA VAL A 115 -10.52 24.97 4.70
C VAL A 115 -10.07 25.70 3.44
N THR A 116 -8.81 25.58 3.08
CA THR A 116 -8.14 26.35 2.03
C THR A 116 -7.73 25.44 0.88
N VAL A 117 -8.05 25.84 -0.35
CA VAL A 117 -7.65 25.15 -1.57
C VAL A 117 -6.15 25.28 -1.79
N ILE A 118 -5.45 24.15 -1.86
CA ILE A 118 -4.09 24.07 -2.40
C ILE A 118 -4.17 24.23 -3.92
N SER A 119 -4.95 23.36 -4.57
CA SER A 119 -5.14 23.37 -6.02
C SER A 119 -6.45 22.66 -6.42
N PRO A 120 -7.14 23.11 -7.48
CA PRO A 120 -8.09 22.28 -8.22
C PRO A 120 -7.33 21.24 -9.07
N ILE A 121 -7.96 20.09 -9.31
CA ILE A 121 -7.45 19.03 -10.20
C ILE A 121 -7.96 19.33 -11.62
N GLU A 122 -7.10 19.39 -12.63
CA GLU A 122 -7.45 19.79 -13.99
C GLU A 122 -8.49 18.84 -14.62
N GLY A 123 -9.36 19.39 -15.44
CA GLY A 123 -10.44 18.65 -16.08
C GLY A 123 -11.59 18.25 -15.16
N THR A 124 -11.42 18.26 -13.83
CA THR A 124 -12.46 17.91 -12.85
C THR A 124 -13.51 19.02 -12.65
N PRO A 125 -14.68 18.75 -12.01
CA PRO A 125 -15.74 19.74 -11.81
C PRO A 125 -15.26 21.07 -11.24
N ALA A 126 -14.38 21.07 -10.23
CA ALA A 126 -13.91 22.28 -9.57
C ALA A 126 -13.00 23.14 -10.47
N TYR A 127 -12.13 22.52 -11.25
CA TYR A 127 -11.31 23.23 -12.23
C TYR A 127 -12.17 23.81 -13.36
N ARG A 128 -13.11 23.01 -13.89
CA ARG A 128 -14.09 23.45 -14.90
C ARG A 128 -14.94 24.63 -14.42
N ALA A 129 -15.22 24.72 -13.11
CA ALA A 129 -15.92 25.82 -12.47
C ALA A 129 -15.04 27.05 -12.16
N GLY A 130 -13.73 26.99 -12.35
CA GLY A 130 -12.82 28.13 -12.11
C GLY A 130 -12.50 28.39 -10.64
N ILE A 131 -12.51 27.35 -9.80
CA ILE A 131 -11.91 27.37 -8.45
C ILE A 131 -10.38 27.49 -8.57
N LYS A 132 -9.70 28.09 -7.59
CA LYS A 132 -8.28 28.48 -7.65
C LYS A 132 -7.54 28.14 -6.36
N ALA A 133 -6.22 28.01 -6.48
CA ALA A 133 -5.31 27.97 -5.33
C ALA A 133 -5.52 29.20 -4.44
N GLY A 134 -5.55 29.01 -3.12
CA GLY A 134 -5.77 30.06 -2.13
C GLY A 134 -7.23 30.45 -1.87
N ASP A 135 -8.20 29.91 -2.61
CA ASP A 135 -9.62 30.04 -2.26
C ASP A 135 -9.90 29.38 -0.91
N LYS A 136 -10.75 30.00 -0.08
CA LYS A 136 -11.14 29.45 1.23
C LYS A 136 -12.58 28.98 1.18
N ILE A 137 -12.81 27.68 1.30
CA ILE A 137 -14.14 27.12 1.46
C ILE A 137 -14.64 27.51 2.85
N VAL A 138 -15.83 28.10 2.90
CA VAL A 138 -16.49 28.55 4.15
C VAL A 138 -17.84 27.89 4.39
N LYS A 139 -18.47 27.33 3.34
CA LYS A 139 -19.64 26.45 3.47
C LYS A 139 -19.64 25.33 2.43
N VAL A 140 -20.28 24.22 2.78
CA VAL A 140 -20.70 23.15 1.86
C VAL A 140 -22.16 22.78 2.16
N ASP A 141 -23.01 22.76 1.14
CA ASP A 141 -24.46 22.57 1.22
C ASP A 141 -25.07 23.44 2.35
N GLY A 142 -24.83 24.75 2.28
CA GLY A 142 -25.25 25.76 3.26
C GLY A 142 -24.59 25.70 4.64
N THR A 143 -23.88 24.61 4.99
CA THR A 143 -23.32 24.38 6.33
C THR A 143 -21.88 24.90 6.45
N PRO A 144 -21.50 25.63 7.51
CA PRO A 144 -20.12 26.10 7.71
C PRO A 144 -19.07 24.98 7.73
N THR A 145 -17.89 25.24 7.16
CA THR A 145 -16.76 24.29 7.13
C THR A 145 -15.72 24.60 8.21
N GLU A 146 -16.04 24.23 9.45
CA GLU A 146 -15.15 24.39 10.63
C GLU A 146 -14.12 23.25 10.73
N ASP A 147 -14.49 22.03 10.33
CA ASP A 147 -13.62 20.86 10.28
C ASP A 147 -13.28 20.46 8.82
N LEU A 148 -12.04 20.02 8.60
CA LEU A 148 -11.55 19.57 7.30
C LEU A 148 -12.18 18.23 6.89
N ARG A 149 -12.37 17.31 7.84
CA ARG A 149 -12.84 15.94 7.55
C ARG A 149 -14.32 15.93 7.19
N ASP A 150 -15.16 16.68 7.91
CA ASP A 150 -16.58 16.87 7.57
C ASP A 150 -16.74 17.62 6.24
N ALA A 151 -15.95 18.68 6.00
CA ALA A 151 -15.96 19.38 4.71
C ALA A 151 -15.63 18.42 3.53
N VAL A 152 -14.59 17.59 3.65
CA VAL A 152 -14.27 16.57 2.64
C VAL A 152 -15.36 15.51 2.51
N LYS A 153 -15.95 15.05 3.63
CA LYS A 153 -17.06 14.07 3.62
C LYS A 153 -18.31 14.58 2.91
N ARG A 154 -18.60 15.89 2.99
CA ARG A 154 -19.70 16.57 2.26
C ARG A 154 -19.38 16.85 0.79
N MET A 155 -18.13 17.20 0.47
CA MET A 155 -17.71 17.42 -0.93
C MET A 155 -17.67 16.12 -1.74
N ARG A 156 -17.40 14.98 -1.09
CA ARG A 156 -17.60 13.64 -1.64
C ARG A 156 -19.09 13.26 -1.71
N GLY A 157 -19.45 12.27 -2.52
CA GLY A 157 -20.85 11.83 -2.68
C GLY A 157 -21.10 11.14 -4.04
N PRO A 158 -22.31 10.61 -4.30
CA PRO A 158 -22.58 9.79 -5.49
C PRO A 158 -22.43 10.55 -6.82
N LYS A 159 -22.06 9.84 -7.89
CA LYS A 159 -21.80 10.44 -9.22
C LYS A 159 -23.06 11.10 -9.77
N GLY A 160 -22.92 12.29 -10.36
CA GLY A 160 -24.04 13.06 -10.90
C GLY A 160 -24.87 13.82 -9.86
N THR A 161 -24.63 13.63 -8.55
CA THR A 161 -25.26 14.48 -7.52
C THR A 161 -24.61 15.86 -7.48
N THR A 162 -25.38 16.88 -7.14
CA THR A 162 -24.85 18.25 -7.00
C THR A 162 -24.39 18.51 -5.56
N VAL A 163 -23.36 19.35 -5.40
CA VAL A 163 -22.94 19.99 -4.15
C VAL A 163 -22.88 21.50 -4.36
N GLU A 164 -23.29 22.27 -3.37
CA GLU A 164 -23.08 23.71 -3.34
C GLU A 164 -21.90 24.03 -2.42
N ILE A 165 -20.94 24.85 -2.89
CA ILE A 165 -19.88 25.38 -2.02
C ILE A 165 -19.87 26.91 -2.04
N THR A 166 -19.67 27.52 -0.87
CA THR A 166 -19.40 28.95 -0.74
C THR A 166 -17.93 29.16 -0.44
N ILE A 167 -17.25 30.02 -1.20
CA ILE A 167 -15.84 30.34 -1.00
C ILE A 167 -15.61 31.84 -0.74
N LEU A 168 -14.52 32.15 -0.04
CA LEU A 168 -13.90 33.48 0.00
C LEU A 168 -12.65 33.47 -0.87
N ARG A 169 -12.59 34.39 -1.84
CA ARG A 169 -11.45 34.56 -2.78
C ARG A 169 -10.77 35.89 -2.52
N GLN A 170 -9.44 35.90 -2.48
CA GLN A 170 -8.67 37.14 -2.29
C GLN A 170 -8.97 38.13 -3.44
N GLY A 171 -9.37 39.36 -3.09
CA GLY A 171 -9.76 40.40 -4.04
C GLY A 171 -11.23 40.39 -4.47
N ALA A 172 -12.03 39.41 -4.06
CA ALA A 172 -13.49 39.48 -4.17
C ALA A 172 -14.08 40.29 -2.99
N SER A 173 -15.10 41.10 -3.25
CA SER A 173 -15.81 41.89 -2.23
C SER A 173 -16.87 41.09 -1.46
N GLU A 174 -17.36 40.01 -2.05
CA GLU A 174 -18.43 39.15 -1.54
C GLU A 174 -18.04 37.67 -1.69
N PRO A 175 -18.64 36.75 -0.92
CA PRO A 175 -18.44 35.31 -1.12
C PRO A 175 -18.91 34.87 -2.51
N LEU A 176 -18.26 33.84 -3.06
CA LEU A 176 -18.63 33.25 -4.35
C LEU A 176 -19.25 31.88 -4.13
N GLU A 177 -20.41 31.63 -4.72
CA GLU A 177 -21.15 30.37 -4.62
C GLU A 177 -21.01 29.55 -5.91
N PHE A 178 -20.70 28.27 -5.78
CA PHE A 178 -20.48 27.34 -6.90
C PHE A 178 -21.33 26.09 -6.72
N SER A 179 -22.20 25.83 -7.71
CA SER A 179 -22.94 24.58 -7.83
C SER A 179 -22.14 23.60 -8.69
N LEU A 180 -21.72 22.48 -8.12
CA LEU A 180 -20.79 21.53 -8.71
C LEU A 180 -21.42 20.14 -8.80
N VAL A 181 -21.43 19.55 -10.00
CA VAL A 181 -21.82 18.14 -10.17
C VAL A 181 -20.66 17.24 -9.78
N ARG A 182 -20.86 16.35 -8.81
CA ARG A 182 -19.86 15.36 -8.36
C ARG A 182 -19.59 14.36 -9.48
N ASP A 183 -18.31 14.14 -9.76
CA ASP A 183 -17.80 13.30 -10.85
C ASP A 183 -16.75 12.32 -10.29
N VAL A 184 -16.27 11.41 -11.13
CA VAL A 184 -15.15 10.52 -10.77
C VAL A 184 -13.85 11.31 -10.84
N ILE A 185 -13.04 11.21 -9.78
CA ILE A 185 -11.77 11.91 -9.61
C ILE A 185 -10.65 10.86 -9.52
N PRO A 186 -9.73 10.78 -10.49
CA PRO A 186 -8.59 9.87 -10.43
C PRO A 186 -7.56 10.32 -9.40
N ILE A 187 -6.82 9.36 -8.85
CA ILE A 187 -5.74 9.51 -7.88
C ILE A 187 -4.47 8.91 -8.49
N TYR A 188 -3.88 9.63 -9.44
CA TYR A 188 -2.67 9.21 -10.15
C TYR A 188 -1.58 8.73 -9.20
N SER A 189 -1.00 7.59 -9.56
CA SER A 189 -0.02 6.88 -8.73
C SER A 189 1.42 7.16 -9.18
N VAL A 190 1.61 7.40 -10.48
CA VAL A 190 2.90 7.63 -11.14
C VAL A 190 3.07 9.10 -11.52
N LYS A 191 4.30 9.59 -11.50
CA LYS A 191 4.72 10.89 -12.06
C LYS A 191 6.05 10.76 -12.78
N ALA A 192 6.26 11.50 -13.86
CA ALA A 192 7.47 11.45 -14.67
C ALA A 192 8.04 12.84 -15.02
N GLU A 193 9.36 12.93 -15.17
CA GLU A 193 10.11 14.10 -15.68
C GLU A 193 11.47 13.64 -16.23
N LEU A 194 12.12 14.41 -17.10
CA LEU A 194 13.49 14.15 -17.58
C LEU A 194 14.50 14.97 -16.76
N LEU A 195 15.41 14.29 -16.07
CA LEU A 195 16.50 14.93 -15.32
C LEU A 195 17.48 15.65 -16.27
N LYS A 196 17.85 14.98 -17.37
CA LYS A 196 18.70 15.46 -18.48
C LYS A 196 18.23 14.78 -19.78
N PRO A 197 18.62 15.27 -20.97
CA PRO A 197 18.22 14.64 -22.25
C PRO A 197 18.67 13.17 -22.34
N GLY A 198 17.70 12.27 -22.48
CA GLY A 198 17.89 10.81 -22.45
C GLY A 198 17.99 10.19 -21.05
N TYR A 199 17.68 10.92 -19.97
CA TYR A 199 17.69 10.40 -18.60
C TYR A 199 16.36 10.70 -17.90
N GLY A 200 15.51 9.68 -17.83
CA GLY A 200 14.18 9.76 -17.20
C GLY A 200 14.23 9.59 -15.69
N TYR A 201 13.26 10.21 -15.02
CA TYR A 201 12.89 9.95 -13.63
C TYR A 201 11.40 9.64 -13.58
N VAL A 202 11.03 8.58 -12.87
CA VAL A 202 9.64 8.17 -12.63
C VAL A 202 9.47 7.87 -11.14
N TRP A 203 8.48 8.49 -10.50
CA TRP A 203 8.13 8.26 -9.10
C TRP A 203 6.79 7.52 -9.02
N ILE A 204 6.77 6.36 -8.36
CA ILE A 204 5.55 5.61 -8.03
C ILE A 204 5.26 5.82 -6.55
N THR A 205 4.12 6.44 -6.24
CA THR A 205 3.74 6.84 -4.88
C THR A 205 2.96 5.79 -4.09
N ASN A 206 2.28 4.88 -4.79
CA ASN A 206 1.42 3.80 -4.27
C ASN A 206 1.17 2.82 -5.43
N PHE A 207 0.86 1.55 -5.16
CA PHE A 207 0.48 0.55 -6.17
C PHE A 207 -1.05 0.36 -6.17
N ARG A 208 -1.73 1.06 -7.06
CA ARG A 208 -3.20 1.09 -7.27
C ARG A 208 -3.59 0.31 -8.52
N GLU A 209 -4.88 0.08 -8.76
CA GLU A 209 -5.37 -0.71 -9.91
C GLU A 209 -4.92 -0.20 -11.29
N ASN A 210 -4.52 1.07 -11.41
CA ASN A 210 -4.06 1.70 -12.65
C ASN A 210 -2.54 2.01 -12.69
N THR A 211 -1.74 1.56 -11.73
CA THR A 211 -0.32 1.91 -11.63
C THR A 211 0.54 1.36 -12.78
N THR A 212 0.24 0.15 -13.27
CA THR A 212 0.90 -0.43 -14.46
C THR A 212 0.63 0.45 -15.70
N ASP A 213 -0.62 0.83 -15.93
CA ASP A 213 -1.02 1.64 -17.10
C ASP A 213 -0.48 3.08 -17.01
N ASP A 214 -0.60 3.73 -15.83
CA ASP A 214 0.01 5.04 -15.52
C ASP A 214 1.54 5.03 -15.82
N LEU A 215 2.21 3.90 -15.53
CA LEU A 215 3.65 3.72 -15.76
C LEU A 215 3.97 3.50 -17.24
N ILE A 216 3.16 2.76 -17.98
CA ILE A 216 3.36 2.57 -19.43
C ILE A 216 3.22 3.92 -20.16
N GLU A 217 2.17 4.72 -19.91
CA GLU A 217 2.02 6.05 -20.52
C GLU A 217 3.20 6.97 -20.17
N ALA A 218 3.68 6.91 -18.92
CA ALA A 218 4.85 7.66 -18.48
C ALA A 218 6.15 7.23 -19.19
N LEU A 219 6.39 5.93 -19.34
CA LEU A 219 7.57 5.40 -20.03
C LEU A 219 7.52 5.69 -21.53
N GLU A 220 6.40 5.45 -22.21
CA GLU A 220 6.24 5.77 -23.63
C GLU A 220 6.48 7.26 -23.92
N ALA A 221 5.99 8.16 -23.05
CA ALA A 221 6.20 9.59 -23.18
C ALA A 221 7.68 10.01 -22.98
N LEU A 222 8.40 9.33 -22.09
CA LEU A 222 9.84 9.53 -21.87
C LEU A 222 10.69 8.94 -23.01
N GLU A 223 10.32 7.76 -23.51
CA GLU A 223 10.99 7.03 -24.60
C GLU A 223 10.78 7.70 -25.96
N SER A 224 9.65 8.37 -26.17
CA SER A 224 9.30 9.12 -27.40
C SER A 224 9.96 10.50 -27.53
N ALA A 225 10.86 10.87 -26.62
CA ALA A 225 11.55 12.17 -26.64
C ALA A 225 12.59 12.27 -27.78
N ASP A 226 12.97 13.51 -28.16
CA ASP A 226 13.96 13.81 -29.22
C ASP A 226 15.34 13.15 -29.00
N VAL A 227 15.65 12.72 -27.76
CA VAL A 227 16.89 12.02 -27.39
C VAL A 227 16.50 10.66 -26.79
N PRO A 228 16.91 9.53 -27.41
CA PRO A 228 16.60 8.19 -26.92
C PRO A 228 17.03 7.95 -25.47
N MET A 229 16.29 7.08 -24.78
CA MET A 229 16.52 6.77 -23.37
C MET A 229 17.86 6.05 -23.15
N LYS A 230 18.66 6.59 -22.23
CA LYS A 230 19.98 6.09 -21.82
C LYS A 230 20.01 5.60 -20.38
N GLY A 231 19.01 5.95 -19.57
CA GLY A 231 18.90 5.52 -18.20
C GLY A 231 17.63 6.03 -17.53
N LEU A 232 17.12 5.27 -16.56
CA LEU A 232 15.93 5.59 -15.78
C LEU A 232 16.26 5.58 -14.29
N VAL A 233 15.80 6.60 -13.57
CA VAL A 233 15.67 6.57 -12.11
C VAL A 233 14.23 6.22 -11.77
N LEU A 234 14.00 5.08 -11.12
CA LEU A 234 12.69 4.62 -10.66
C LEU A 234 12.59 4.85 -9.15
N ASP A 235 11.78 5.81 -8.72
CA ASP A 235 11.65 6.18 -7.33
C ASP A 235 10.48 5.48 -6.65
N LEU A 236 10.79 4.71 -5.59
CA LEU A 236 9.86 3.99 -4.72
C LEU A 236 9.97 4.47 -3.25
N ARG A 237 10.63 5.60 -2.99
CA ARG A 237 10.75 6.20 -1.65
C ARG A 237 9.38 6.66 -1.16
N ASP A 238 9.15 6.46 0.14
CA ASP A 238 7.90 6.77 0.85
C ASP A 238 6.63 6.10 0.27
N ASN A 239 6.80 5.09 -0.60
CA ASN A 239 5.71 4.29 -1.15
C ASN A 239 5.43 3.07 -0.25
N PRO A 240 4.30 3.03 0.48
CA PRO A 240 3.97 1.97 1.44
C PRO A 240 3.55 0.63 0.77
N GLY A 241 3.61 0.57 -0.56
CA GLY A 241 3.24 -0.58 -1.36
C GLY A 241 1.84 -0.43 -1.94
N GLY A 242 1.02 -1.47 -1.83
CA GLY A 242 -0.32 -1.52 -2.43
C GLY A 242 -0.64 -2.91 -2.99
N ILE A 243 -1.22 -2.97 -4.18
CA ILE A 243 -1.70 -4.20 -4.83
C ILE A 243 -0.54 -5.08 -5.29
N LEU A 244 -0.55 -6.34 -4.86
CA LEU A 244 0.45 -7.36 -5.22
C LEU A 244 0.62 -7.55 -6.75
N ASN A 245 -0.49 -7.64 -7.49
CA ASN A 245 -0.47 -7.83 -8.94
C ASN A 245 0.24 -6.68 -9.67
N GLN A 246 0.03 -5.44 -9.22
CA GLN A 246 0.63 -4.27 -9.85
C GLN A 246 2.15 -4.22 -9.58
N ALA A 247 2.62 -4.71 -8.43
CA ALA A 247 4.06 -4.91 -8.21
C ALA A 247 4.67 -5.98 -9.13
N ILE A 248 3.90 -7.04 -9.44
CA ILE A 248 4.31 -8.09 -10.39
C ILE A 248 4.40 -7.51 -11.80
N GLU A 249 3.34 -6.86 -12.27
CA GLU A 249 3.24 -6.26 -13.60
C GLU A 249 4.30 -5.15 -13.81
N VAL A 250 4.48 -4.25 -12.84
CA VAL A 250 5.55 -3.22 -12.85
C VAL A 250 6.95 -3.84 -12.87
N SER A 251 7.15 -5.04 -12.30
CA SER A 251 8.41 -5.78 -12.43
C SER A 251 8.56 -6.42 -13.81
N ASP A 252 7.47 -6.92 -14.39
CA ASP A 252 7.43 -7.57 -15.71
C ASP A 252 7.86 -6.61 -16.83
N LEU A 253 7.45 -5.34 -16.77
CA LEU A 253 7.82 -4.26 -17.71
C LEU A 253 9.34 -4.03 -17.88
N PHE A 254 10.17 -4.61 -17.00
CA PHE A 254 11.63 -4.50 -17.04
C PHE A 254 12.35 -5.87 -17.09
N LEU A 255 11.65 -7.00 -17.03
CA LEU A 255 12.22 -8.35 -16.89
C LEU A 255 11.72 -9.31 -17.98
N GLU A 256 12.64 -9.84 -18.80
CA GLU A 256 12.24 -10.75 -19.90
C GLU A 256 12.00 -12.20 -19.44
N GLU A 257 12.67 -12.62 -18.37
CA GLU A 257 12.54 -13.95 -17.76
C GLU A 257 12.93 -13.92 -16.27
N GLY A 258 12.65 -15.01 -15.55
CA GLY A 258 13.07 -15.21 -14.16
C GLY A 258 11.91 -15.46 -13.19
N GLU A 259 12.21 -15.36 -11.89
CA GLU A 259 11.22 -15.28 -10.81
C GLU A 259 11.12 -13.80 -10.37
N ILE A 260 9.92 -13.31 -10.12
CA ILE A 260 9.68 -11.97 -9.56
C ILE A 260 9.54 -12.09 -8.03
N LEU A 261 8.73 -13.04 -7.58
CA LEU A 261 8.63 -13.45 -6.18
C LEU A 261 8.07 -14.87 -6.05
N SER A 262 8.19 -15.42 -4.83
CA SER A 262 7.35 -16.54 -4.40
C SER A 262 6.61 -16.23 -3.10
N ILE A 263 5.34 -16.62 -3.05
CA ILE A 263 4.51 -16.58 -1.83
C ILE A 263 4.44 -17.98 -1.20
N LYS A 264 4.39 -18.06 0.13
CA LYS A 264 4.23 -19.30 0.89
C LYS A 264 3.19 -19.08 2.00
N GLY A 265 2.10 -19.85 1.95
CA GLY A 265 1.02 -19.79 2.93
C GLY A 265 0.89 -21.07 3.75
N ARG A 266 0.00 -21.04 4.76
CA ARG A 266 -0.20 -22.14 5.73
C ARG A 266 -0.59 -23.46 5.06
N ASP A 267 -1.56 -23.39 4.15
CA ASP A 267 -1.90 -24.47 3.25
C ASP A 267 -1.23 -24.20 1.90
N GLY A 268 -0.71 -25.24 1.23
CA GLY A 268 -0.05 -25.10 -0.08
C GLY A 268 -0.92 -24.51 -1.21
N ARG A 269 -2.23 -24.30 -0.96
CA ARG A 269 -3.14 -23.50 -1.80
C ARG A 269 -2.67 -22.05 -1.97
N ASN A 270 -2.03 -21.50 -0.94
CA ASN A 270 -1.53 -20.13 -0.88
C ASN A 270 -0.01 -20.06 -1.15
N THR A 271 0.55 -21.08 -1.81
CA THR A 271 1.96 -21.14 -2.19
C THR A 271 2.07 -21.10 -3.70
N LYS A 272 2.70 -20.05 -4.24
CA LYS A 272 2.79 -19.79 -5.69
C LYS A 272 4.09 -19.07 -6.01
N VAL A 273 4.71 -19.44 -7.13
CA VAL A 273 5.80 -18.70 -7.77
C VAL A 273 5.22 -17.78 -8.84
N PHE A 274 5.68 -16.53 -8.88
CA PHE A 274 5.37 -15.56 -9.93
C PHE A 274 6.64 -15.33 -10.75
N LYS A 275 6.51 -15.40 -12.08
CA LYS A 275 7.63 -15.34 -13.02
C LYS A 275 7.46 -14.18 -13.97
N ALA A 276 8.57 -13.74 -14.53
CA ALA A 276 8.58 -12.71 -15.54
C ALA A 276 8.38 -13.27 -16.96
N HIS A 277 7.90 -12.41 -17.86
CA HIS A 277 7.58 -12.68 -19.26
C HIS A 277 7.98 -11.46 -20.11
N ALA A 278 8.65 -11.68 -21.24
CA ALA A 278 9.02 -10.59 -22.14
C ALA A 278 7.81 -9.76 -22.63
N ASP A 279 7.84 -8.47 -22.31
CA ASP A 279 6.97 -7.41 -22.85
C ASP A 279 7.21 -7.22 -24.37
N GLU A 280 6.24 -6.61 -25.08
CA GLU A 280 6.39 -6.25 -26.49
C GLU A 280 7.45 -5.14 -26.69
N VAL A 281 7.67 -4.29 -25.69
CA VAL A 281 8.65 -3.20 -25.70
C VAL A 281 9.87 -3.55 -24.85
N LYS A 282 10.96 -3.98 -25.51
CA LYS A 282 12.23 -4.28 -24.83
C LYS A 282 12.93 -3.01 -24.33
N ARG A 283 12.96 -2.83 -23.01
CA ARG A 283 13.63 -1.70 -22.33
C ARG A 283 15.05 -2.10 -21.91
N ASP A 284 16.05 -1.80 -22.75
CA ASP A 284 17.46 -2.17 -22.55
C ASP A 284 18.32 -1.14 -21.78
N TYR A 285 17.77 0.02 -21.41
CA TYR A 285 18.53 1.04 -20.69
C TYR A 285 18.78 0.67 -19.21
N PRO A 286 19.91 1.08 -18.61
CA PRO A 286 20.18 0.89 -17.18
C PRO A 286 19.13 1.58 -16.30
N ILE A 287 18.85 0.97 -15.15
CA ILE A 287 17.88 1.48 -14.16
C ILE A 287 18.59 1.61 -12.81
N VAL A 288 18.35 2.71 -12.10
CA VAL A 288 18.61 2.83 -10.66
C VAL A 288 17.26 2.96 -9.95
N VAL A 289 17.01 2.15 -8.91
CA VAL A 289 15.80 2.21 -8.09
C VAL A 289 16.11 2.92 -6.79
N LEU A 290 15.34 3.93 -6.43
CA LEU A 290 15.46 4.62 -5.14
C LEU A 290 14.53 3.97 -4.11
N ILE A 291 15.08 3.64 -2.94
CA ILE A 291 14.33 3.14 -1.78
C ILE A 291 14.73 3.86 -0.48
N ASN A 292 13.81 3.87 0.48
CA ASN A 292 14.06 4.34 1.84
C ASN A 292 13.24 3.53 2.87
N GLY A 293 13.33 3.90 4.16
CA GLY A 293 12.55 3.25 5.22
C GLY A 293 11.02 3.34 5.10
N GLY A 294 10.49 4.20 4.22
CA GLY A 294 9.07 4.27 3.88
C GLY A 294 8.65 3.38 2.70
N SER A 295 9.61 2.87 1.90
CA SER A 295 9.37 1.85 0.88
C SER A 295 8.93 0.54 1.54
N ALA A 296 7.70 0.08 1.30
CA ALA A 296 7.15 -1.13 1.90
C ALA A 296 6.38 -2.02 0.92
N SER A 297 6.25 -3.32 1.24
CA SER A 297 5.37 -4.27 0.56
C SER A 297 5.60 -4.33 -0.97
N ALA A 298 4.63 -3.92 -1.79
CA ALA A 298 4.75 -3.89 -3.25
C ALA A 298 6.02 -3.16 -3.76
N SER A 299 6.46 -2.09 -3.08
CA SER A 299 7.72 -1.39 -3.38
C SER A 299 8.95 -2.28 -3.19
N GLU A 300 8.92 -3.12 -2.15
CA GLU A 300 10.02 -4.04 -1.82
C GLU A 300 10.02 -5.28 -2.73
N ILE A 301 8.86 -5.66 -3.28
CA ILE A 301 8.75 -6.68 -4.33
C ILE A 301 9.46 -6.19 -5.59
N VAL A 302 9.14 -4.97 -6.08
CA VAL A 302 9.78 -4.42 -7.29
C VAL A 302 11.28 -4.25 -7.08
N ALA A 303 11.71 -3.64 -5.96
CA ALA A 303 13.13 -3.47 -5.65
C ALA A 303 13.87 -4.83 -5.55
N GLY A 304 13.32 -5.78 -4.80
CA GLY A 304 13.94 -7.10 -4.61
C GLY A 304 13.97 -7.95 -5.87
N ALA A 305 12.95 -7.87 -6.74
CA ALA A 305 12.92 -8.56 -8.02
C ALA A 305 13.98 -8.01 -8.98
N LEU A 306 14.04 -6.69 -9.14
CA LEU A 306 15.00 -6.04 -10.04
C LEU A 306 16.46 -6.16 -9.54
N GLN A 307 16.68 -6.20 -8.22
CA GLN A 307 17.99 -6.47 -7.62
C GLN A 307 18.46 -7.90 -7.88
N ASP A 308 17.63 -8.91 -7.55
CA ASP A 308 18.05 -10.31 -7.63
C ASP A 308 18.22 -10.80 -9.07
N GLN A 309 17.40 -10.30 -10.00
CA GLN A 309 17.61 -10.51 -11.44
C GLN A 309 18.71 -9.60 -12.04
N LYS A 310 19.35 -8.75 -11.23
CA LYS A 310 20.44 -7.82 -11.61
C LYS A 310 20.04 -6.85 -12.72
N ARG A 311 18.74 -6.54 -12.82
CA ARG A 311 18.16 -5.64 -13.82
C ARG A 311 18.36 -4.17 -13.46
N ALA A 312 18.36 -3.84 -12.18
CA ALA A 312 18.56 -2.48 -11.68
C ALA A 312 19.54 -2.46 -10.50
N LEU A 313 20.16 -1.29 -10.29
CA LEU A 313 20.94 -0.99 -9.10
C LEU A 313 20.01 -0.36 -8.04
N ILE A 314 20.02 -0.86 -6.81
CA ILE A 314 19.23 -0.31 -5.71
C ILE A 314 20.06 0.73 -4.95
N LEU A 315 19.52 1.93 -4.76
CA LEU A 315 20.20 3.05 -4.10
C LEU A 315 19.30 3.69 -3.03
N GLY A 316 19.91 4.13 -1.93
CA GLY A 316 19.22 4.85 -0.87
C GLY A 316 19.45 4.21 0.50
N THR A 317 18.37 3.88 1.24
CA THR A 317 18.46 3.26 2.57
C THR A 317 17.57 2.03 2.69
N THR A 318 17.91 1.11 3.60
CA THR A 318 17.20 -0.18 3.77
C THR A 318 15.71 0.04 4.00
N SER A 319 14.89 -0.70 3.26
CA SER A 319 13.43 -0.53 3.25
C SER A 319 12.73 -0.95 4.56
N PHE A 320 11.40 -0.87 4.58
CA PHE A 320 10.57 -1.03 5.78
C PHE A 320 10.56 -2.45 6.37
N GLY A 321 10.58 -3.48 5.51
CA GLY A 321 10.62 -4.89 5.88
C GLY A 321 9.28 -5.61 5.99
N LYS A 322 8.29 -5.29 5.15
CA LYS A 322 6.97 -5.96 5.18
C LYS A 322 6.88 -7.10 4.17
N GLY A 323 7.36 -8.28 4.57
CA GLY A 323 7.34 -9.54 3.80
C GLY A 323 6.02 -10.34 3.88
N SER A 324 4.89 -9.68 4.14
CA SER A 324 3.58 -10.34 4.38
C SER A 324 2.51 -9.98 3.34
N VAL A 325 1.66 -10.95 3.00
CA VAL A 325 0.55 -10.81 2.04
C VAL A 325 -0.79 -10.88 2.78
N GLN A 326 -1.60 -9.83 2.69
CA GLN A 326 -2.96 -9.79 3.23
C GLN A 326 -4.02 -10.06 2.15
N THR A 327 -5.16 -10.67 2.55
CA THR A 327 -6.43 -10.60 1.81
C THR A 327 -7.39 -9.61 2.50
N VAL A 328 -8.44 -9.20 1.80
CA VAL A 328 -9.57 -8.42 2.34
C VAL A 328 -10.87 -9.13 1.98
N GLU A 329 -11.53 -9.74 2.97
CA GLU A 329 -12.81 -10.42 2.77
C GLU A 329 -13.97 -9.51 3.19
N THR A 330 -14.97 -9.33 2.33
CA THR A 330 -16.19 -8.58 2.67
C THR A 330 -17.10 -9.41 3.59
N LEU A 331 -17.47 -8.83 4.74
CA LEU A 331 -18.37 -9.43 5.70
C LEU A 331 -19.81 -8.91 5.53
N ARG A 332 -20.69 -9.27 6.47
CA ARG A 332 -22.04 -8.71 6.56
C ARG A 332 -21.99 -7.25 7.00
N ASP A 333 -23.10 -6.55 6.79
CA ASP A 333 -23.38 -5.22 7.33
C ASP A 333 -22.35 -4.14 6.93
N GLY A 334 -21.60 -4.39 5.84
CA GLY A 334 -20.61 -3.49 5.26
C GLY A 334 -19.20 -3.59 5.85
N TYR A 335 -18.95 -4.49 6.81
CA TYR A 335 -17.62 -4.67 7.39
C TYR A 335 -16.69 -5.43 6.43
N GLY A 336 -15.38 -5.31 6.62
CA GLY A 336 -14.38 -6.15 5.99
C GLY A 336 -13.45 -6.79 7.02
N LEU A 337 -12.80 -7.89 6.66
CA LEU A 337 -11.71 -8.48 7.44
C LEU A 337 -10.43 -8.46 6.59
N LYS A 338 -9.44 -7.66 7.00
CA LYS A 338 -8.09 -7.70 6.42
C LYS A 338 -7.22 -8.62 7.28
N PHE A 339 -6.57 -9.61 6.69
CA PHE A 339 -5.72 -10.54 7.45
C PHE A 339 -4.62 -11.19 6.59
N THR A 340 -3.50 -11.56 7.21
CA THR A 340 -2.36 -12.17 6.52
C THR A 340 -2.63 -13.64 6.14
N ILE A 341 -2.36 -13.99 4.89
CA ILE A 341 -2.61 -15.33 4.31
C ILE A 341 -1.33 -16.05 3.84
N ALA A 342 -0.23 -15.33 3.64
CA ALA A 342 1.07 -15.83 3.21
C ALA A 342 2.20 -14.86 3.61
N ARG A 343 3.44 -15.37 3.63
CA ARG A 343 4.68 -14.56 3.54
C ARG A 343 5.20 -14.60 2.10
N TYR A 344 5.95 -13.60 1.68
CA TYR A 344 6.60 -13.58 0.37
C TYR A 344 8.13 -13.48 0.46
N TYR A 345 8.78 -13.92 -0.61
CA TYR A 345 10.22 -14.12 -0.73
C TYR A 345 10.69 -13.55 -2.07
N THR A 346 11.88 -12.93 -2.06
CA THR A 346 12.59 -12.45 -3.25
C THR A 346 13.08 -13.62 -4.13
N PRO A 347 13.48 -13.39 -5.39
CA PRO A 347 13.89 -14.46 -6.32
C PRO A 347 15.08 -15.31 -5.85
N SER A 348 15.98 -14.76 -5.04
CA SER A 348 17.07 -15.51 -4.38
C SER A 348 16.61 -16.31 -3.15
N GLY A 349 15.34 -16.21 -2.77
CA GLY A 349 14.74 -16.86 -1.62
C GLY A 349 14.84 -16.08 -0.30
N ARG A 350 15.37 -14.85 -0.27
CA ARG A 350 15.43 -14.05 0.98
C ARG A 350 14.02 -13.68 1.45
N SER A 351 13.74 -13.98 2.73
CA SER A 351 12.65 -13.37 3.49
C SER A 351 13.06 -11.94 3.87
N ILE A 352 12.27 -10.95 3.46
CA ILE A 352 12.50 -9.53 3.81
C ILE A 352 11.64 -9.07 4.99
N GLN A 353 10.79 -9.95 5.54
CA GLN A 353 9.99 -9.69 6.73
C GLN A 353 10.91 -9.27 7.90
N ALA A 354 10.58 -8.16 8.56
CA ALA A 354 11.36 -7.51 9.62
C ALA A 354 12.80 -7.07 9.25
N LYS A 355 13.20 -7.14 7.97
CA LYS A 355 14.57 -6.86 7.49
C LYS A 355 14.64 -5.76 6.42
N GLY A 356 13.75 -5.83 5.43
CA GLY A 356 13.77 -5.00 4.23
C GLY A 356 14.68 -5.55 3.12
N VAL A 357 14.72 -4.78 2.03
CA VAL A 357 15.70 -4.85 0.95
C VAL A 357 16.83 -3.90 1.31
N GLU A 358 18.07 -4.41 1.30
CA GLU A 358 19.28 -3.61 1.49
C GLU A 358 19.73 -3.05 0.13
N PRO A 359 20.03 -1.74 0.01
CA PRO A 359 20.46 -1.15 -1.25
C PRO A 359 21.90 -1.53 -1.59
N ASP A 360 22.18 -1.71 -2.89
CA ASP A 360 23.53 -1.96 -3.40
C ASP A 360 24.47 -0.75 -3.18
N VAL A 361 23.89 0.46 -3.15
CA VAL A 361 24.58 1.71 -2.82
C VAL A 361 23.84 2.46 -1.73
N VAL A 362 24.34 2.36 -0.49
CA VAL A 362 23.82 3.14 0.65
C VAL A 362 24.09 4.63 0.43
N VAL A 363 23.04 5.43 0.46
CA VAL A 363 23.09 6.91 0.39
C VAL A 363 21.99 7.46 1.30
N GLU A 364 22.34 8.18 2.35
CA GLU A 364 21.36 8.89 3.18
C GLU A 364 20.73 10.07 2.42
N HIS A 365 19.41 10.23 2.50
CA HIS A 365 18.69 11.28 1.78
C HIS A 365 19.00 12.66 2.36
N ARG A 366 19.40 13.61 1.50
CA ARG A 366 19.65 15.02 1.82
C ARG A 366 19.29 15.88 0.62
N ILE A 367 18.59 16.98 0.85
CA ILE A 367 18.42 18.05 -0.14
C ILE A 367 19.69 18.92 -0.10
N LEU A 368 20.41 19.07 -1.21
CA LEU A 368 21.70 19.76 -1.25
C LEU A 368 21.61 21.26 -0.95
N ALA A 369 20.43 21.86 -1.09
CA ALA A 369 20.14 23.24 -0.68
C ALA A 369 19.76 23.37 0.80
N ASP A 370 19.43 22.26 1.48
CA ASP A 370 18.96 22.23 2.85
C ASP A 370 19.95 21.43 3.73
N THR A 371 20.74 22.18 4.49
CA THR A 371 21.79 21.63 5.34
C THR A 371 21.29 21.07 6.65
N ASP A 372 20.00 21.22 6.98
CA ASP A 372 19.49 20.73 8.25
C ASP A 372 19.29 19.21 8.20
N THR A 373 20.36 18.47 8.52
CA THR A 373 20.36 16.99 8.60
C THR A 373 19.54 16.50 9.80
N THR A 374 18.22 16.68 9.71
CA THR A 374 17.24 16.11 10.65
C THR A 374 16.96 14.67 10.25
N GLU A 375 17.72 13.74 10.84
CA GLU A 375 17.50 12.29 10.71
C GLU A 375 16.11 11.90 11.21
N HIS A 376 15.14 11.86 10.30
CA HIS A 376 13.81 11.34 10.57
C HIS A 376 13.90 9.80 10.63
N ARG A 377 14.20 9.26 11.82
CA ARG A 377 14.21 7.81 12.09
C ARG A 377 12.81 7.23 11.91
N MET A 378 12.51 6.84 10.67
CA MET A 378 11.27 6.17 10.27
C MET A 378 11.08 4.87 11.06
N LEU A 379 9.84 4.65 11.52
CA LEU A 379 9.43 3.37 12.11
C LEU A 379 9.53 2.26 11.05
N LYS A 380 10.12 1.12 11.40
CA LYS A 380 10.21 -0.08 10.55
C LYS A 380 9.26 -1.18 11.03
N GLU A 381 9.08 -2.23 10.24
CA GLU A 381 8.21 -3.39 10.61
C GLU A 381 8.57 -3.96 11.99
N LYS A 382 9.87 -4.12 12.28
CA LYS A 382 10.39 -4.61 13.57
C LYS A 382 10.15 -3.69 14.76
N ASP A 383 9.84 -2.41 14.52
CA ASP A 383 9.54 -1.44 15.57
C ASP A 383 8.02 -1.45 15.91
N LEU A 384 7.21 -2.21 15.16
CA LEU A 384 5.78 -2.38 15.43
C LEU A 384 5.52 -3.41 16.52
N LYS A 385 4.48 -3.15 17.32
CA LYS A 385 3.96 -4.10 18.30
C LYS A 385 3.30 -5.30 17.60
N ASN A 386 3.52 -6.51 18.11
CA ASN A 386 3.05 -7.79 17.56
C ASN A 386 3.61 -8.12 16.15
N HIS A 387 4.72 -7.51 15.71
CA HIS A 387 5.29 -7.77 14.38
C HIS A 387 5.65 -9.25 14.17
N LEU A 388 5.72 -9.68 12.91
CA LEU A 388 6.10 -11.05 12.56
C LEU A 388 7.60 -11.13 12.31
N ASP A 389 8.25 -12.12 12.91
CA ASP A 389 9.66 -12.44 12.66
C ASP A 389 9.93 -12.95 11.24
N ALA A 390 11.20 -12.80 10.84
CA ALA A 390 11.74 -13.22 9.54
C ALA A 390 11.75 -14.75 9.35
N GLU A 391 11.98 -15.48 10.45
CA GLU A 391 11.99 -16.94 10.63
C GLU A 391 11.15 -17.25 11.89
N PRO A 392 10.48 -18.42 12.02
CA PRO A 392 9.50 -18.65 13.11
C PRO A 392 10.06 -18.84 14.54
N ASP A 393 11.38 -18.94 14.73
CA ASP A 393 12.01 -19.44 15.96
C ASP A 393 13.31 -18.66 16.33
N ALA A 394 13.27 -17.33 16.42
CA ALA A 394 14.43 -16.49 16.80
C ALA A 394 14.07 -15.45 17.87
N GLU A 395 14.99 -15.17 18.82
CA GLU A 395 14.80 -14.18 19.88
C GLU A 395 15.27 -12.77 19.46
N PRO A 396 14.64 -11.68 19.93
CA PRO A 396 14.94 -10.31 19.50
C PRO A 396 16.04 -9.61 20.33
N GLU A 397 16.85 -8.78 19.67
CA GLU A 397 17.80 -7.85 20.32
C GLU A 397 17.27 -6.39 20.30
N GLU A 398 17.43 -5.68 21.41
CA GLU A 398 16.99 -4.28 21.58
C GLU A 398 18.01 -3.26 21.02
N SER A 399 17.57 -2.04 20.67
CA SER A 399 18.46 -0.97 20.18
C SER A 399 18.17 0.39 20.82
N GLU A 400 19.21 1.05 21.34
CA GLU A 400 19.13 2.40 21.93
C GLU A 400 19.21 3.54 20.86
N SER A 401 19.14 4.80 21.29
CA SER A 401 19.10 6.02 20.45
C SER A 401 19.34 7.31 21.26
N GLU A 402 19.91 8.38 20.67
CA GLU A 402 19.80 9.84 20.99
C GLU A 402 20.63 10.69 19.93
N PRO A 403 20.46 12.04 19.74
CA PRO A 403 20.47 12.64 18.36
C PRO A 403 21.19 14.02 18.04
N GLY A 404 21.24 14.41 16.74
CA GLY A 404 21.34 15.81 16.16
C GLY A 404 22.68 16.25 15.50
N LYS A 405 22.84 17.32 14.66
CA LYS A 405 22.00 18.25 13.82
C LYS A 405 22.94 19.21 12.97
N SER A 406 22.40 20.06 12.06
CA SER A 406 22.91 21.38 11.51
C SER A 406 24.12 21.46 10.53
N ASP A 407 24.39 22.52 9.73
CA ASP A 407 23.73 23.66 8.98
C ASP A 407 24.88 24.33 8.09
N GLU A 408 24.89 25.24 7.06
CA GLU A 408 24.09 26.19 6.19
C GLU A 408 24.77 26.16 4.75
N GLU A 409 24.31 26.51 3.52
CA GLU A 409 23.06 26.92 2.78
C GLU A 409 23.36 26.93 1.21
N SER A 410 22.39 27.24 0.31
CA SER A 410 22.51 27.78 -1.10
C SER A 410 22.17 26.91 -2.38
N VAL A 411 22.00 27.56 -3.56
CA VAL A 411 21.28 27.06 -4.79
C VAL A 411 21.75 27.66 -6.16
N LEU A 412 21.40 27.04 -7.33
CA LEU A 412 20.94 27.64 -8.65
C LEU A 412 21.01 26.67 -9.88
N ASP A 413 20.06 26.76 -10.85
CA ASP A 413 19.86 25.77 -11.96
C ASP A 413 19.32 26.36 -13.31
N PRO A 414 19.39 25.64 -14.47
CA PRO A 414 18.52 25.87 -15.66
C PRO A 414 18.21 24.60 -16.54
N PRO A 415 17.51 24.71 -17.69
CA PRO A 415 16.12 25.13 -17.95
C PRO A 415 15.22 23.94 -18.42
N SER A 416 13.98 24.20 -18.85
CA SER A 416 12.91 23.19 -18.98
C SER A 416 12.58 22.64 -20.40
N LEU A 417 11.81 21.53 -20.41
CA LEU A 417 11.36 20.77 -21.59
C LEU A 417 9.95 21.14 -22.07
N LYS A 418 9.47 20.47 -23.14
CA LYS A 418 8.13 20.66 -23.71
C LYS A 418 7.29 19.37 -23.64
N ARG A 419 6.07 19.50 -23.13
CA ARG A 419 4.94 18.56 -23.27
C ARG A 419 5.13 17.17 -22.64
N PHE A 420 5.32 17.13 -21.33
CA PHE A 420 4.53 16.19 -20.52
C PHE A 420 3.28 16.91 -19.98
N SER A 421 2.16 16.20 -19.85
CA SER A 421 0.91 16.76 -19.30
C SER A 421 0.90 16.57 -17.77
N ALA A 422 1.73 17.32 -17.05
CA ALA A 422 1.94 17.20 -15.60
C ALA A 422 0.68 17.54 -14.75
N LYS A 423 -0.28 16.60 -14.73
CA LYS A 423 -1.58 16.71 -14.05
C LYS A 423 -1.45 16.49 -12.54
N HIS A 424 -1.06 17.57 -11.89
CA HIS A 424 -1.23 17.92 -10.48
C HIS A 424 -0.05 17.62 -9.54
N SER A 425 0.50 18.73 -9.04
CA SER A 425 1.84 18.85 -8.48
C SER A 425 2.90 18.35 -9.46
N PRO A 426 3.39 19.21 -10.40
CA PRO A 426 4.52 18.84 -11.24
C PRO A 426 5.69 18.40 -10.36
N LEU A 427 6.43 17.42 -10.84
CA LEU A 427 7.79 17.20 -10.38
C LEU A 427 8.60 18.41 -10.82
N ASP A 428 9.07 19.20 -9.87
CA ASP A 428 9.97 20.30 -10.19
C ASP A 428 11.36 19.72 -10.46
N ARG A 429 11.88 19.95 -11.67
CA ARG A 429 13.19 19.49 -12.09
C ARG A 429 14.31 20.11 -11.24
N GLU A 430 14.15 21.35 -10.78
CA GLU A 430 15.15 22.00 -9.92
C GLU A 430 15.14 21.36 -8.52
N ALA A 431 13.95 21.04 -7.98
CA ALA A 431 13.83 20.27 -6.74
C ALA A 431 14.40 18.85 -6.86
N LEU A 432 14.13 18.14 -7.96
CA LEU A 432 14.71 16.81 -8.22
C LEU A 432 16.24 16.84 -8.39
N LEU A 433 16.80 17.91 -8.96
CA LEU A 433 18.24 18.10 -9.05
C LEU A 433 18.87 18.66 -7.77
N SER A 434 18.06 19.07 -6.79
CA SER A 434 18.54 19.35 -5.42
C SER A 434 18.64 18.09 -4.56
N ASP A 435 18.02 16.97 -4.94
CA ASP A 435 18.05 15.70 -4.20
C ASP A 435 19.35 14.92 -4.44
N ASN A 436 20.08 14.60 -3.36
CA ASN A 436 21.37 13.92 -3.45
C ASN A 436 21.29 12.46 -3.95
N GLN A 437 20.18 11.75 -3.71
CA GLN A 437 19.97 10.37 -4.17
C GLN A 437 19.59 10.36 -5.66
N VAL A 438 18.78 11.32 -6.10
CA VAL A 438 18.43 11.52 -7.52
C VAL A 438 19.67 11.91 -8.34
N LEU A 439 20.44 12.90 -7.88
CA LEU A 439 21.71 13.26 -8.52
C LEU A 439 22.70 12.10 -8.55
N ARG A 440 22.86 11.36 -7.44
CA ARG A 440 23.80 10.23 -7.39
C ARG A 440 23.40 9.12 -8.37
N SER A 441 22.10 8.85 -8.50
CA SER A 441 21.56 7.92 -9.49
C SER A 441 21.84 8.40 -10.92
N LEU A 442 21.61 9.68 -11.20
CA LEU A 442 21.89 10.29 -12.50
C LEU A 442 23.37 10.24 -12.88
N ASP A 443 24.28 10.49 -11.94
CA ASP A 443 25.73 10.41 -12.17
C ASP A 443 26.19 8.96 -12.43
N ILE A 444 25.56 7.97 -11.78
CA ILE A 444 25.82 6.54 -12.05
C ILE A 444 25.38 6.19 -13.48
N LEU A 445 24.18 6.60 -13.89
CA LEU A 445 23.65 6.36 -15.25
C LEU A 445 24.51 7.06 -16.33
N ILE A 446 24.95 8.29 -16.09
CA ILE A 446 25.87 9.02 -16.99
C ILE A 446 27.24 8.34 -17.05
N SER A 447 27.76 7.89 -15.91
CA SER A 447 29.05 7.16 -15.87
C SER A 447 28.97 5.87 -16.69
N TYR A 448 27.86 5.14 -16.63
CA TYR A 448 27.63 3.95 -17.44
C TYR A 448 27.59 4.28 -18.96
N ASP A 449 26.86 5.33 -19.37
CA ASP A 449 26.80 5.80 -20.77
C ASP A 449 28.17 6.26 -21.33
N ILE A 450 29.08 6.71 -20.45
CA ILE A 450 30.46 7.06 -20.79
C ILE A 450 31.33 5.80 -20.89
N PHE A 451 31.35 4.94 -19.87
CA PHE A 451 32.22 3.76 -19.85
C PHE A 451 31.83 2.72 -20.89
N LYS A 452 30.54 2.58 -21.23
CA LYS A 452 30.08 1.69 -22.30
C LYS A 452 30.69 2.07 -23.66
N LYS A 453 30.71 3.37 -24.00
CA LYS A 453 31.32 3.87 -25.24
C LYS A 453 32.83 3.62 -25.27
N LEU A 454 33.51 3.79 -24.12
CA LEU A 454 34.93 3.45 -23.97
C LEU A 454 35.24 1.94 -24.02
N SER A 455 34.22 1.07 -24.17
CA SER A 455 34.37 -0.37 -24.42
C SER A 455 33.81 -0.82 -25.78
N ASP A 456 33.13 0.06 -26.50
CA ASP A 456 32.59 -0.18 -27.85
C ASP A 456 33.54 0.36 -28.96
N ASP A 457 34.54 1.19 -28.59
CA ASP A 457 35.67 1.70 -29.40
C ASP A 457 36.97 0.85 -29.24
#